data_AF-C6TIF7-F1
#
_entry.id   AF-C6TIF7-F1
#
_cell.length_a   1.000
_cell.length_b   1.000
_cell.length_c   1.000
_cell.angle_alpha   90.00
_cell.angle_beta   90.00
_cell.angle_gamma   90.00
#
_symmetry.space_group_name_H-M   'P 1'
#
loop_
_entity.id
_entity.type
_entity.pdbx_description
1 polymer ?
#
loop_
_entity_poly.entity_id
_entity_poly.type
_entity_poly.pdbx_seq_one_letter_code
_entity_poly.pdbx_strand_id
1 'polypeptide(L)'
;MFGNFFGNSQSEKAKESYEVVQTVSEAWDRHNSDDIRFCLLVLINAYIRPVPVLKNLRAKGFSTLNCMLKNCGRQVLNCLLDPNCRKALQCLNKCSSVDQVCNYRCITSYESANLEAFSLCVLQKNNCLELEAEIPDKPYVPPMIKFRGKNLSYEMTEDLFVGWLGSLEWSWRVVAGQNPAYDQFPCQYQLFYRGKAKGSFWYEPVFQVKTLEGQLVWRRRKYRVRRGKVPGTSLFQCIR
;
A
#
# COMPACT_ATOMS: atom_id res chain seq x y z
N MET A 1 5.24 -49.94 -21.84
CA MET A 1 6.29 -49.01 -21.39
C MET A 1 6.33 -47.83 -22.35
N PHE A 2 6.24 -46.61 -21.80
CA PHE A 2 6.44 -45.29 -22.41
C PHE A 2 5.39 -44.78 -23.41
N GLY A 3 4.38 -44.09 -22.87
CA GLY A 3 3.56 -43.11 -23.59
C GLY A 3 3.11 -42.01 -22.63
N ASN A 4 3.32 -40.75 -23.02
CA ASN A 4 2.81 -39.50 -22.45
C ASN A 4 3.50 -38.86 -21.23
N PHE A 5 4.75 -38.40 -21.39
CA PHE A 5 5.36 -37.43 -20.45
C PHE A 5 5.80 -36.08 -21.05
N PHE A 6 5.56 -35.83 -22.34
CA PHE A 6 6.11 -34.63 -23.04
C PHE A 6 5.10 -33.51 -23.39
N GLY A 7 3.82 -33.64 -23.00
CA GLY A 7 2.77 -32.67 -23.38
C GLY A 7 2.56 -31.48 -22.43
N ASN A 8 3.05 -31.54 -21.18
CA ASN A 8 2.67 -30.55 -20.16
C ASN A 8 3.60 -29.31 -20.10
N SER A 9 4.90 -29.48 -20.42
CA SER A 9 5.90 -28.42 -20.22
C SER A 9 5.86 -27.29 -21.26
N GLN A 10 5.46 -27.59 -22.50
CA GLN A 10 5.30 -26.56 -23.55
C GLN A 10 4.07 -25.68 -23.30
N SER A 11 2.98 -26.27 -22.80
CA SER A 11 1.75 -25.57 -22.42
C SER A 11 2.00 -24.58 -21.27
N GLU A 12 2.75 -25.01 -20.25
CA GLU A 12 3.11 -24.16 -19.10
C GLU A 12 4.00 -22.98 -19.51
N LYS A 13 5.04 -23.20 -20.32
CA LYS A 13 5.91 -22.11 -20.81
C LYS A 13 5.18 -21.10 -21.69
N ALA A 14 4.25 -21.55 -22.53
CA ALA A 14 3.44 -20.67 -23.37
C ALA A 14 2.51 -19.80 -22.52
N LYS A 15 1.91 -20.38 -21.48
CA LYS A 15 1.04 -19.67 -20.53
C LYS A 15 1.82 -18.65 -19.70
N GLU A 16 3.00 -19.01 -19.20
CA GLU A 16 3.89 -18.07 -18.50
C GLU A 16 4.31 -16.90 -19.40
N SER A 17 4.71 -17.18 -20.65
CA SER A 17 5.08 -16.15 -21.60
C SER A 17 3.92 -15.21 -21.93
N TYR A 18 2.70 -15.75 -22.06
CA TYR A 18 1.50 -14.94 -22.25
C TYR A 18 1.21 -14.03 -21.04
N GLU A 19 1.32 -14.55 -19.81
CA GLU A 19 1.14 -13.74 -18.60
C GLU A 19 2.18 -12.61 -18.48
N VAL A 20 3.43 -12.86 -18.86
CA VAL A 20 4.50 -11.85 -18.90
C VAL A 20 4.17 -10.76 -19.91
N VAL A 21 3.82 -11.13 -21.15
CA VAL A 21 3.47 -10.18 -22.22
C VAL A 21 2.25 -9.34 -21.83
N GLN A 22 1.21 -9.97 -21.27
CA GLN A 22 0.03 -9.25 -20.79
C GLN A 22 0.40 -8.23 -19.70
N THR A 23 1.20 -8.64 -18.72
CA THR A 23 1.63 -7.76 -17.62
C THR A 23 2.45 -6.57 -18.12
N VAL A 24 3.36 -6.80 -19.08
CA VAL A 24 4.18 -5.74 -19.68
C VAL A 24 3.32 -4.80 -20.53
N SER A 25 2.37 -5.32 -21.31
CA SER A 25 1.46 -4.50 -22.12
C SER A 25 0.59 -3.58 -21.26
N GLU A 26 -0.05 -4.13 -20.21
CA GLU A 26 -0.89 -3.37 -19.29
C GLU A 26 -0.11 -2.25 -18.57
N ALA A 27 1.15 -2.53 -18.18
CA ALA A 27 2.00 -1.53 -17.56
C ALA A 27 2.48 -0.47 -18.58
N TRP A 28 2.86 -0.89 -19.78
CA TRP A 28 3.29 0.02 -20.85
C TRP A 28 2.20 1.02 -21.24
N ASP A 29 0.94 0.57 -21.33
CA ASP A 29 -0.22 1.39 -21.69
C ASP A 29 -0.52 2.51 -20.67
N ARG A 30 0.06 2.48 -19.47
CA ARG A 30 -0.08 3.54 -18.46
C ARG A 30 0.89 4.72 -18.65
N HIS A 31 1.82 4.64 -19.60
CA HIS A 31 2.68 5.75 -20.04
C HIS A 31 3.38 6.54 -18.91
N ASN A 32 3.92 5.86 -17.89
CA ASN A 32 4.70 6.50 -16.81
C ASN A 32 6.03 5.79 -16.55
N SER A 33 6.97 6.51 -15.93
CA SER A 33 8.35 6.05 -15.72
C SER A 33 8.47 4.85 -14.79
N ASP A 34 7.60 4.75 -13.78
CA ASP A 34 7.63 3.65 -12.83
C ASP A 34 7.22 2.34 -13.50
N ASP A 35 6.23 2.41 -14.40
CA ASP A 35 5.81 1.26 -15.20
C ASP A 35 6.87 0.83 -16.21
N ILE A 36 7.62 1.76 -16.81
CA ILE A 36 8.77 1.40 -17.68
C ILE A 36 9.80 0.60 -16.87
N ARG A 37 10.14 1.09 -15.67
CA ARG A 37 11.06 0.38 -14.77
C ARG A 37 10.49 -0.98 -14.40
N PHE A 38 9.20 -1.06 -14.09
CA PHE A 38 8.53 -2.32 -13.76
C PHE A 38 8.58 -3.32 -14.92
N CYS A 39 8.25 -2.90 -16.15
CA CYS A 39 8.36 -3.71 -17.36
C CYS A 39 9.75 -4.30 -17.53
N LEU A 40 10.80 -3.49 -17.37
CA LEU A 40 12.19 -3.96 -17.44
C LEU A 40 12.48 -5.02 -16.37
N LEU A 41 12.06 -4.79 -15.13
CA LEU A 41 12.27 -5.75 -14.04
C LEU A 41 11.53 -7.07 -14.31
N VAL A 42 10.30 -7.02 -14.84
CA VAL A 42 9.51 -8.21 -15.19
C VAL A 42 10.19 -9.01 -16.30
N LEU A 43 10.66 -8.34 -17.35
CA LEU A 43 11.38 -8.99 -18.45
C LEU A 43 12.70 -9.63 -17.99
N ILE A 44 13.48 -8.91 -17.15
CA ILE A 44 14.70 -9.45 -16.55
C ILE A 44 14.37 -10.68 -15.68
N ASN A 45 13.32 -10.61 -14.86
CA ASN A 45 12.89 -11.70 -13.99
C ASN A 45 12.47 -12.95 -14.78
N ALA A 46 11.74 -12.76 -15.87
CA ALA A 46 11.21 -13.85 -16.68
C ALA A 46 12.30 -14.53 -17.54
N TYR A 47 13.22 -13.76 -18.13
CA TYR A 47 14.10 -14.27 -19.18
C TYR A 47 15.60 -14.24 -18.86
N ILE A 48 16.04 -13.53 -17.82
CA ILE A 48 17.47 -13.34 -17.52
C ILE A 48 17.84 -13.94 -16.16
N ARG A 49 17.25 -13.43 -15.08
CA ARG A 49 17.51 -13.89 -13.71
C ARG A 49 16.39 -13.48 -12.76
N PRO A 50 16.10 -14.28 -11.72
CA PRO A 50 15.14 -13.89 -10.69
C PRO A 50 15.48 -12.52 -10.08
N VAL A 51 14.46 -11.68 -9.94
CA VAL A 51 14.53 -10.34 -9.36
C VAL A 51 13.83 -10.40 -8.00
N PRO A 52 14.56 -10.28 -6.86
CA PRO A 52 14.00 -10.48 -5.53
C PRO A 52 12.78 -9.60 -5.22
N VAL A 53 12.76 -8.35 -5.68
CA VAL A 53 11.65 -7.42 -5.44
C VAL A 53 10.34 -7.84 -6.11
N LEU A 54 10.38 -8.75 -7.10
CA LEU A 54 9.19 -9.25 -7.79
C LEU A 54 8.63 -10.55 -7.20
N LYS A 55 9.26 -11.12 -6.17
CA LYS A 55 8.88 -12.42 -5.57
C LYS A 55 7.43 -12.44 -5.04
N ASN A 56 6.91 -11.28 -4.62
CA ASN A 56 5.61 -11.17 -3.93
C ASN A 56 4.51 -10.58 -4.81
N LEU A 57 4.70 -10.50 -6.14
CA LEU A 57 3.75 -9.86 -7.04
C LEU A 57 2.39 -10.55 -7.12
N ARG A 58 2.28 -11.82 -6.72
CA ARG A 58 1.02 -12.56 -6.67
C ARG A 58 1.06 -13.66 -5.61
N ALA A 59 0.07 -13.66 -4.73
CA ALA A 59 -0.42 -14.90 -4.13
C ALA A 59 -1.45 -15.50 -5.09
N LYS A 60 -1.08 -16.58 -5.78
CA LYS A 60 -2.01 -17.37 -6.59
C LYS A 60 -1.88 -18.83 -6.17
N GLY A 61 -2.86 -19.34 -5.45
CA GLY A 61 -2.90 -20.76 -5.10
C GLY A 61 -4.12 -21.18 -4.29
N PHE A 62 -4.42 -22.48 -4.34
CA PHE A 62 -5.40 -23.14 -3.46
C PHE A 62 -5.02 -23.01 -1.97
N SER A 63 -3.73 -22.86 -1.65
CA SER A 63 -3.22 -22.63 -0.29
C SER A 63 -3.75 -21.32 0.32
N THR A 64 -3.76 -20.23 -0.46
CA THR A 64 -4.30 -18.93 -0.05
C THR A 64 -5.78 -19.03 0.29
N LEU A 65 -6.58 -19.68 -0.58
CA LEU A 65 -8.01 -19.86 -0.36
C LEU A 65 -8.28 -20.69 0.90
N ASN A 66 -7.52 -21.77 1.10
CA ASN A 66 -7.63 -22.63 2.27
C ASN A 66 -7.30 -21.87 3.58
N CYS A 67 -6.26 -21.03 3.57
CA CYS A 67 -5.93 -20.18 4.72
C CYS A 67 -7.07 -19.20 5.05
N MET A 68 -7.60 -18.51 4.04
CA MET A 68 -8.70 -17.56 4.24
C MET A 68 -9.95 -18.23 4.79
N LEU A 69 -10.36 -19.37 4.23
CA LEU A 69 -11.56 -20.09 4.68
C LEU A 69 -11.38 -20.66 6.09
N LYS A 70 -10.22 -21.23 6.41
CA LYS A 70 -9.94 -21.84 7.71
C LYS A 70 -9.80 -20.81 8.84
N ASN A 71 -9.05 -19.73 8.61
CA ASN A 71 -8.70 -18.79 9.67
C ASN A 71 -9.58 -17.53 9.69
N CYS A 72 -10.22 -17.19 8.56
CA CYS A 72 -10.96 -15.94 8.37
C CYS A 72 -12.37 -16.15 7.80
N GLY A 73 -12.90 -17.38 7.83
CA GLY A 73 -14.17 -17.73 7.19
C GLY A 73 -15.36 -16.84 7.57
N ARG A 74 -15.43 -16.40 8.84
CA ARG A 74 -16.47 -15.45 9.29
C ARG A 74 -16.32 -14.08 8.63
N GLN A 75 -15.11 -13.55 8.58
CA GLN A 75 -14.84 -12.24 7.96
C GLN A 75 -15.04 -12.30 6.44
N VAL A 76 -14.67 -13.43 5.81
CA VAL A 76 -14.96 -13.71 4.40
C VAL A 76 -16.47 -13.68 4.16
N LEU A 77 -17.24 -14.44 4.93
CA LEU A 77 -18.70 -14.50 4.80
C LEU A 77 -19.33 -13.11 5.00
N ASN A 78 -18.95 -12.40 6.06
CA ASN A 78 -19.45 -11.06 6.34
C ASN A 78 -19.14 -10.08 5.19
N CYS A 79 -17.93 -10.15 4.62
CA CYS A 79 -17.57 -9.36 3.45
C CYS A 79 -18.42 -9.73 2.22
N LEU A 80 -18.66 -11.01 1.97
CA LEU A 80 -19.48 -11.44 0.83
C LEU A 80 -20.96 -11.04 1.00
N LEU A 81 -21.46 -10.91 2.23
CA LEU A 81 -22.82 -10.41 2.49
C LEU A 81 -22.90 -8.88 2.40
N ASP A 82 -21.79 -8.17 2.62
CA ASP A 82 -21.69 -6.71 2.51
C ASP A 82 -21.60 -6.25 1.05
N PRO A 83 -22.55 -5.44 0.53
CA PRO A 83 -22.53 -5.01 -0.87
C PRO A 83 -21.27 -4.22 -1.25
N ASN A 84 -20.77 -3.36 -0.36
CA ASN A 84 -19.58 -2.56 -0.62
C ASN A 84 -18.33 -3.43 -0.63
N CYS A 85 -18.19 -4.35 0.33
CA CYS A 85 -17.05 -5.25 0.37
C CYS A 85 -17.02 -6.16 -0.88
N ARG A 86 -18.17 -6.68 -1.34
CA ARG A 86 -18.25 -7.38 -2.63
C ARG A 86 -17.79 -6.53 -3.81
N LYS A 87 -18.27 -5.28 -3.91
CA LYS A 87 -17.83 -4.35 -4.96
C LYS A 87 -16.32 -4.08 -4.88
N ALA A 88 -15.77 -3.94 -3.67
CA ALA A 88 -14.34 -3.79 -3.44
C ALA A 88 -13.57 -4.99 -3.97
N LEU A 89 -13.95 -6.22 -3.60
CA LEU A 89 -13.29 -7.44 -4.06
C LEU A 89 -13.39 -7.61 -5.59
N GLN A 90 -14.57 -7.35 -6.17
CA GLN A 90 -14.77 -7.41 -7.62
C GLN A 90 -13.93 -6.37 -8.37
N CYS A 91 -13.79 -5.17 -7.80
CA CYS A 91 -12.95 -4.11 -8.34
C CYS A 91 -11.46 -4.48 -8.27
N LEU A 92 -11.00 -4.93 -7.10
CA LEU A 92 -9.62 -5.35 -6.88
C LEU A 92 -9.21 -6.50 -7.81
N ASN A 93 -10.09 -7.46 -8.05
CA ASN A 93 -9.84 -8.57 -8.97
C ASN A 93 -9.64 -8.13 -10.44
N LYS A 94 -10.05 -6.91 -10.80
CA LYS A 94 -9.83 -6.33 -12.13
C LYS A 94 -8.57 -5.47 -12.20
N CYS A 95 -7.99 -5.09 -11.06
CA CYS A 95 -6.75 -4.35 -11.01
C CYS A 95 -5.57 -5.28 -11.25
N SER A 96 -4.57 -4.79 -11.98
CA SER A 96 -3.25 -5.43 -11.98
C SER A 96 -2.65 -5.36 -10.57
N SER A 97 -1.90 -6.40 -10.15
CA SER A 97 -1.37 -6.49 -8.79
C SER A 97 -0.33 -5.42 -8.45
N VAL A 98 0.21 -4.75 -9.47
CA VAL A 98 1.13 -3.61 -9.30
C VAL A 98 0.48 -2.25 -9.49
N ASP A 99 -0.78 -2.22 -9.90
CA ASP A 99 -1.50 -0.96 -10.10
C ASP A 99 -1.98 -0.40 -8.76
N GLN A 100 -1.08 0.28 -8.05
CA GLN A 100 -1.39 0.83 -6.74
C GLN A 100 -2.54 1.84 -6.80
N VAL A 101 -2.67 2.59 -7.89
CA VAL A 101 -3.73 3.59 -8.07
C VAL A 101 -5.09 2.89 -8.19
N CYS A 102 -5.21 1.87 -9.04
CA CYS A 102 -6.43 1.08 -9.20
C CYS A 102 -6.81 0.41 -7.88
N ASN A 103 -5.86 -0.29 -7.25
CA ASN A 103 -6.10 -1.00 -5.99
C ASN A 103 -6.57 -0.05 -4.88
N TYR A 104 -5.86 1.07 -4.71
CA TYR A 104 -6.18 2.05 -3.69
C TYR A 104 -7.54 2.72 -3.95
N ARG A 105 -7.86 3.02 -5.21
CA ARG A 105 -9.15 3.61 -5.59
C ARG A 105 -10.31 2.65 -5.37
N CYS A 106 -10.15 1.36 -5.63
CA CYS A 106 -11.16 0.34 -5.28
C CYS A 106 -11.43 0.32 -3.77
N ILE A 107 -10.37 0.25 -2.95
CA ILE A 107 -10.50 0.21 -1.49
C ILE A 107 -11.19 1.46 -0.97
N THR A 108 -10.75 2.64 -1.38
CA THR A 108 -11.28 3.91 -0.88
C THR A 108 -12.67 4.25 -1.42
N SER A 109 -13.09 3.70 -2.56
CA SER A 109 -14.47 3.85 -3.07
C SER A 109 -15.48 3.03 -2.27
N TYR A 110 -15.08 1.84 -1.83
CA TYR A 110 -15.98 0.85 -1.24
C TYR A 110 -15.64 0.47 0.21
N GLU A 111 -14.84 1.29 0.88
CA GLU A 111 -14.42 1.05 2.26
C GLU A 111 -15.61 0.82 3.19
N SER A 112 -15.60 -0.30 3.90
CA SER A 112 -16.59 -0.69 4.90
C SER A 112 -15.91 -1.41 6.06
N ALA A 113 -16.56 -1.44 7.23
CA ALA A 113 -16.04 -2.15 8.40
C ALA A 113 -15.81 -3.65 8.13
N ASN A 114 -16.63 -4.26 7.26
CA ASN A 114 -16.49 -5.64 6.83
C ASN A 114 -15.26 -5.84 5.95
N LEU A 115 -14.96 -4.90 5.03
CA LEU A 115 -13.74 -4.92 4.23
C LEU A 115 -12.48 -4.77 5.09
N GLU A 116 -12.52 -3.87 6.07
CA GLU A 116 -11.43 -3.69 7.01
C GLU A 116 -11.18 -4.96 7.85
N ALA A 117 -12.23 -5.54 8.43
CA ALA A 117 -12.13 -6.76 9.23
C ALA A 117 -11.63 -7.95 8.40
N PHE A 118 -12.10 -8.08 7.16
CA PHE A 118 -11.60 -9.06 6.20
C PHE A 118 -10.10 -8.86 5.93
N SER A 119 -9.70 -7.64 5.54
CA SER A 119 -8.31 -7.31 5.20
C SER A 119 -7.37 -7.51 6.39
N LEU A 120 -7.79 -7.10 7.59
CA LEU A 120 -7.07 -7.31 8.83
C LEU A 120 -6.83 -8.80 9.12
N CYS A 121 -7.86 -9.64 8.94
CA CYS A 121 -7.73 -11.07 9.20
C CYS A 121 -6.79 -11.75 8.20
N VAL A 122 -7.02 -11.49 6.92
CA VAL A 122 -6.34 -12.17 5.80
C VAL A 122 -4.90 -11.70 5.66
N LEU A 123 -4.66 -10.38 5.66
CA LEU A 123 -3.35 -9.81 5.35
C LEU A 123 -2.46 -9.70 6.58
N GLN A 124 -3.00 -9.25 7.71
CA GLN A 124 -2.17 -8.90 8.88
C GLN A 124 -2.09 -10.01 9.93
N LYS A 125 -3.22 -10.63 10.28
CA LYS A 125 -3.25 -11.61 11.38
C LYS A 125 -2.75 -13.00 10.97
N ASN A 126 -3.14 -13.45 9.78
CA ASN A 126 -2.81 -14.79 9.30
C ASN A 126 -1.88 -14.79 8.09
N ASN A 127 -1.57 -13.62 7.53
CA ASN A 127 -0.75 -13.45 6.33
C ASN A 127 -1.04 -14.51 5.25
N CYS A 128 -2.32 -14.72 4.91
CA CYS A 128 -2.73 -15.79 4.00
C CYS A 128 -2.24 -15.60 2.55
N LEU A 129 -1.72 -14.41 2.24
CA LEU A 129 -1.08 -14.09 0.97
C LEU A 129 0.45 -14.28 1.02
N GLU A 130 1.00 -14.71 2.16
CA GLU A 130 2.44 -14.90 2.40
C GLU A 130 3.26 -13.67 1.97
N LEU A 131 2.72 -12.48 2.25
CA LEU A 131 3.36 -11.23 1.93
C LEU A 131 4.47 -10.96 2.93
N GLU A 132 5.67 -10.73 2.40
CA GLU A 132 6.81 -10.27 3.16
C GLU A 132 7.34 -8.99 2.52
N ALA A 133 7.72 -8.02 3.33
CA ALA A 133 8.34 -6.80 2.84
C ALA A 133 9.42 -6.40 3.83
N GLU A 134 10.66 -6.40 3.36
CA GLU A 134 11.75 -5.77 4.08
C GLU A 134 11.67 -4.26 3.91
N ILE A 135 11.97 -3.52 4.97
CA ILE A 135 12.04 -2.06 4.89
C ILE A 135 13.25 -1.73 4.00
N PRO A 136 13.08 -0.99 2.90
CA PRO A 136 14.21 -0.63 2.06
C PRO A 136 15.18 0.29 2.81
N ASP A 137 16.44 -0.13 2.92
CA ASP A 137 17.50 0.70 3.52
C ASP A 137 18.10 1.74 2.55
N LYS A 138 17.65 1.72 1.28
CA LYS A 138 18.19 2.56 0.20
C LYS A 138 17.08 3.23 -0.62
N PRO A 139 17.26 4.49 -1.04
CA PRO A 139 18.39 5.36 -0.70
C PRO A 139 18.33 5.82 0.77
N TYR A 140 19.48 5.86 1.43
CA TYR A 140 19.57 6.38 2.80
C TYR A 140 19.54 7.92 2.76
N VAL A 141 18.54 8.51 3.41
CA VAL A 141 18.41 9.96 3.57
C VAL A 141 18.74 10.30 5.02
N PRO A 142 19.88 10.95 5.31
CA PRO A 142 20.24 11.30 6.68
C PRO A 142 19.24 12.33 7.25
N PRO A 143 18.88 12.23 8.54
CA PRO A 143 18.01 13.22 9.17
C PRO A 143 18.70 14.57 9.27
N MET A 144 17.90 15.64 9.24
CA MET A 144 18.39 16.99 9.52
C MET A 144 18.96 17.08 10.94
N ILE A 145 20.19 17.60 11.08
CA ILE A 145 20.89 17.68 12.38
C ILE A 145 20.73 19.04 13.07
N LYS A 146 20.46 20.10 12.31
CA LYS A 146 20.28 21.47 12.81
C LYS A 146 19.07 22.11 12.16
N PHE A 147 18.30 22.86 12.94
CA PHE A 147 17.21 23.69 12.45
C PHE A 147 17.33 25.10 13.03
N ARG A 148 17.34 26.10 12.15
CA ARG A 148 17.56 27.52 12.53
C ARG A 148 18.79 27.74 13.43
N GLY A 149 19.90 27.11 13.08
CA GLY A 149 21.18 27.22 13.79
C GLY A 149 21.30 26.41 15.10
N LYS A 150 20.21 25.82 15.60
CA LYS A 150 20.22 24.98 16.82
C LYS A 150 20.26 23.50 16.46
N ASN A 151 20.87 22.69 17.33
CA ASN A 151 20.81 21.23 17.20
C ASN A 151 19.36 20.77 17.28
N LEU A 152 18.97 19.84 16.40
CA LEU A 152 17.60 19.34 16.35
C LEU A 152 17.32 18.48 17.59
N SER A 153 16.26 18.81 18.34
CA SER A 153 15.74 17.96 19.41
C SER A 153 14.50 17.19 18.95
N TYR A 154 14.06 16.23 19.76
CA TYR A 154 12.81 15.52 19.48
C TYR A 154 11.59 16.45 19.57
N GLU A 155 11.59 17.37 20.52
CA GLU A 155 10.53 18.37 20.70
C GLU A 155 10.46 19.29 19.48
N MET A 156 11.61 19.76 18.98
CA MET A 156 11.68 20.54 17.75
C MET A 156 11.18 19.73 16.54
N THR A 157 11.48 18.44 16.48
CA THR A 157 10.99 17.55 15.41
C THR A 157 9.46 17.45 15.44
N GLU A 158 8.88 17.25 16.62
CA GLU A 158 7.42 17.22 16.80
C GLU A 158 6.77 18.58 16.48
N ASP A 159 7.38 19.70 16.87
CA ASP A 159 6.88 21.03 16.55
C ASP A 159 6.89 21.31 15.04
N LEU A 160 7.93 20.84 14.34
CA LEU A 160 7.98 20.88 12.88
C LEU A 160 6.84 20.07 12.27
N PHE A 161 6.55 18.88 12.79
CA PHE A 161 5.44 18.07 12.31
C PHE A 161 4.08 18.70 12.57
N VAL A 162 3.85 19.28 13.76
CA VAL A 162 2.60 20.00 14.07
C VAL A 162 2.40 21.15 13.08
N GLY A 163 3.48 21.85 12.72
CA GLY A 163 3.44 22.94 11.74
C GLY A 163 2.92 24.22 12.38
N TRP A 164 3.84 25.14 12.70
CA TRP A 164 3.50 26.46 13.25
C TRP A 164 3.81 27.55 12.23
N LEU A 165 2.76 28.23 11.74
CA LEU A 165 2.89 29.55 11.14
C LEU A 165 2.24 30.56 12.10
N GLY A 166 3.04 31.11 13.01
CA GLY A 166 2.55 32.00 14.07
C GLY A 166 1.90 31.23 15.22
N SER A 167 0.72 31.66 15.67
CA SER A 167 -0.01 31.11 16.83
C SER A 167 -1.15 30.15 16.44
N LEU A 168 -1.28 29.82 15.16
CA LEU A 168 -2.41 29.05 14.65
C LEU A 168 -2.01 27.58 14.47
N GLU A 169 -2.85 26.68 15.00
CA GLU A 169 -2.72 25.23 14.86
C GLU A 169 -3.16 24.81 13.45
N TRP A 170 -2.24 24.81 12.49
CA TRP A 170 -2.54 24.44 11.10
C TRP A 170 -2.22 22.98 10.80
N SER A 171 -2.63 22.58 9.60
CA SER A 171 -2.41 21.27 8.99
C SER A 171 -1.44 21.42 7.81
N TRP A 172 -0.59 20.42 7.57
CA TRP A 172 0.25 20.44 6.37
C TRP A 172 -0.58 20.06 5.14
N ARG A 173 -0.28 20.69 4.00
CA ARG A 173 -0.82 20.29 2.68
C ARG A 173 0.26 19.61 1.87
N VAL A 174 -0.12 18.57 1.15
CA VAL A 174 0.75 17.94 0.15
C VAL A 174 0.77 18.84 -1.08
N VAL A 175 1.97 19.33 -1.44
CA VAL A 175 2.18 20.17 -2.63
C VAL A 175 2.81 19.36 -3.76
N ALA A 176 3.66 18.40 -3.41
CA ALA A 176 4.30 17.47 -4.34
C ALA A 176 4.47 16.11 -3.67
N GLY A 177 4.39 15.05 -4.46
CA GLY A 177 4.60 13.68 -4.02
C GLY A 177 5.05 12.80 -5.18
N GLN A 178 5.47 11.58 -4.86
CA GLN A 178 6.09 10.65 -5.80
C GLN A 178 5.13 9.54 -6.22
N ASN A 179 4.18 9.17 -5.35
CA ASN A 179 3.26 8.06 -5.60
C ASN A 179 1.85 8.59 -5.86
N PRO A 180 1.36 8.53 -7.11
CA PRO A 180 0.04 9.02 -7.47
C PRO A 180 -1.10 8.43 -6.61
N ALA A 181 -0.95 7.19 -6.12
CA ALA A 181 -1.99 6.54 -5.31
C ALA A 181 -2.19 7.20 -3.93
N TYR A 182 -1.16 7.87 -3.39
CA TYR A 182 -1.18 8.46 -2.04
C TYR A 182 -0.98 9.99 -2.03
N ASP A 183 -0.59 10.56 -3.16
CA ASP A 183 -0.21 11.98 -3.26
C ASP A 183 -1.15 12.81 -4.15
N GLN A 184 -2.00 12.17 -4.96
CA GLN A 184 -2.92 12.86 -5.88
C GLN A 184 -4.38 12.74 -5.42
N PHE A 185 -4.73 13.52 -4.40
CA PHE A 185 -6.11 13.66 -3.93
C PHE A 185 -6.68 15.05 -4.27
N PRO A 186 -8.00 15.18 -4.55
CA PRO A 186 -8.65 16.48 -4.71
C PRO A 186 -8.37 17.45 -3.56
N CYS A 187 -8.28 16.92 -2.33
CA CYS A 187 -7.88 17.68 -1.16
C CYS A 187 -7.27 16.74 -0.11
N GLN A 188 -6.18 17.15 0.52
CA GLN A 188 -5.48 16.36 1.53
C GLN A 188 -4.88 17.26 2.60
N TYR A 189 -5.05 16.84 3.85
CA TYR A 189 -4.50 17.45 5.05
C TYR A 189 -3.69 16.44 5.82
N GLN A 190 -2.57 16.89 6.35
CA GLN A 190 -1.58 16.11 7.06
C GLN A 190 -1.54 16.66 8.50
N LEU A 191 -2.34 16.05 9.39
CA LEU A 191 -2.54 16.53 10.75
C LEU A 191 -1.56 15.84 11.70
N PHE A 192 -0.86 16.62 12.50
CA PHE A 192 0.00 16.13 13.57
C PHE A 192 -0.33 16.83 14.87
N TYR A 193 -0.44 16.08 15.96
CA TYR A 193 -0.81 16.66 17.25
C TYR A 193 -0.37 15.80 18.42
N ARG A 194 -0.19 16.45 19.57
CA ARG A 194 0.14 15.79 20.84
C ARG A 194 -1.13 15.26 21.50
N GLY A 195 -1.07 14.02 21.97
CA GLY A 195 -2.17 13.41 22.73
C GLY A 195 -2.16 13.85 24.20
N LYS A 196 -3.23 13.49 24.92
CA LYS A 196 -3.36 13.80 26.35
C LYS A 196 -2.33 13.10 27.23
N ALA A 197 -1.87 11.91 26.83
CA ALA A 197 -0.87 11.15 27.57
C ALA A 197 0.55 11.67 27.27
N LYS A 198 1.42 11.67 28.28
CA LYS A 198 2.83 12.08 28.14
C LYS A 198 3.53 11.26 27.05
N GLY A 199 4.16 11.96 26.10
CA GLY A 199 4.85 11.34 24.96
C GLY A 199 3.92 10.76 23.88
N SER A 200 2.62 11.04 23.95
CA SER A 200 1.68 10.67 22.89
C SER A 200 1.78 11.66 21.73
N PHE A 201 2.07 11.16 20.54
CA PHE A 201 2.08 11.95 19.31
C PHE A 201 1.32 11.20 18.21
N TRP A 202 0.50 11.92 17.46
CA TRP A 202 -0.44 11.36 16.50
C TRP A 202 -0.26 12.00 15.15
N TYR A 203 -0.49 11.20 14.12
CA TYR A 203 -0.57 11.61 12.74
C TYR A 203 -1.90 11.12 12.16
N GLU A 204 -2.73 12.04 11.67
CA GLU A 204 -4.09 11.75 11.21
C GLU A 204 -4.34 12.41 9.85
N PRO A 205 -3.89 11.79 8.74
CA PRO A 205 -4.17 12.34 7.43
C PRO A 205 -5.65 12.24 7.11
N VAL A 206 -6.19 13.32 6.56
CA VAL A 206 -7.58 13.44 6.10
C VAL A 206 -7.54 13.84 4.65
N PHE A 207 -8.16 13.06 3.78
CA PHE A 207 -8.08 13.25 2.33
C PHE A 207 -9.42 12.95 1.66
N GLN A 208 -9.69 13.68 0.60
CA GLN A 208 -10.88 13.50 -0.22
C GLN A 208 -10.57 12.51 -1.33
N VAL A 209 -11.53 11.67 -1.67
CA VAL A 209 -11.42 10.70 -2.76
C VAL A 209 -12.62 10.88 -3.69
N LYS A 210 -12.35 10.89 -5.00
CA LYS A 210 -13.39 10.74 -6.02
C LYS A 210 -13.63 9.26 -6.26
N THR A 211 -14.76 8.75 -5.79
CA THR A 211 -15.12 7.33 -5.91
C THR A 211 -15.26 6.92 -7.38
N LEU A 212 -15.35 5.62 -7.63
CA LEU A 212 -15.62 5.09 -8.97
C LEU A 212 -17.00 5.52 -9.49
N GLU A 213 -17.96 5.76 -8.59
CA GLU A 213 -19.28 6.32 -8.88
C GLU A 213 -19.27 7.86 -9.03
N GLY A 214 -18.11 8.50 -8.92
CA GLY A 214 -17.95 9.95 -9.11
C GLY A 214 -18.28 10.79 -7.88
N GLN A 215 -18.64 10.18 -6.75
CA GLN A 215 -18.90 10.90 -5.50
C GLN A 215 -17.61 11.36 -4.83
N LEU A 216 -17.65 12.49 -4.13
CA LEU A 216 -16.54 12.94 -3.30
C LEU A 216 -16.76 12.53 -1.84
N VAL A 217 -15.86 11.70 -1.31
CA VAL A 217 -15.93 11.20 0.06
C VAL A 217 -14.66 11.56 0.83
N TRP A 218 -14.80 11.86 2.11
CA TRP A 218 -13.67 12.09 3.00
C TRP A 218 -13.23 10.78 3.65
N ARG A 219 -11.92 10.54 3.63
CA ARG A 219 -11.26 9.41 4.27
C ARG A 219 -10.26 9.91 5.29
N ARG A 220 -10.04 9.07 6.31
CA ARG A 220 -9.19 9.38 7.44
C ARG A 220 -8.43 8.13 7.87
N ARG A 221 -7.17 8.31 8.23
CA ARG A 221 -6.34 7.25 8.82
C ARG A 221 -5.71 7.80 10.08
N LYS A 222 -5.40 6.93 11.03
CA LYS A 222 -4.83 7.33 12.30
C LYS A 222 -3.58 6.51 12.61
N TYR A 223 -2.51 7.22 12.93
CA TYR A 223 -1.22 6.63 13.22
C TYR A 223 -0.71 7.16 14.54
N ARG A 224 -0.17 6.25 15.35
CA ARG A 224 0.68 6.63 16.47
C ARG A 224 2.09 6.87 15.95
N VAL A 225 2.63 8.02 16.29
CA VAL A 225 3.99 8.42 15.94
C VAL A 225 4.89 8.18 17.16
N ARG A 226 6.00 7.47 16.96
CA ARG A 226 7.02 7.24 17.98
C ARG A 226 8.32 7.90 17.54
N ARG A 227 9.04 8.47 18.50
CA ARG A 227 10.40 8.98 18.28
C ARG A 227 11.30 7.85 17.78
N GLY A 228 12.10 8.14 16.76
CA GLY A 228 13.15 7.22 16.31
C GLY A 228 14.37 7.24 17.23
N LYS A 229 15.47 6.63 16.79
CA LYS A 229 16.72 6.54 17.57
C LYS A 229 17.44 7.89 17.71
N VAL A 230 17.25 8.78 16.73
CA VAL A 230 17.85 10.12 16.69
C VAL A 230 16.80 11.18 16.36
N PRO A 231 16.98 12.45 16.80
CA PRO A 231 16.12 13.56 16.38
C PRO A 231 15.99 13.66 14.86
N GLY A 232 14.83 14.07 14.36
CA GLY A 232 14.52 14.09 12.94
C GLY A 232 14.07 12.74 12.35
N THR A 233 14.03 11.67 13.15
CA THR A 233 13.50 10.35 12.73
C THR A 233 12.25 9.97 13.54
N SER A 234 11.28 9.30 12.90
CA SER A 234 10.03 8.88 13.54
C SER A 234 9.48 7.60 12.90
N LEU A 235 8.83 6.78 13.73
CA LEU A 235 8.13 5.57 13.31
C LEU A 235 6.62 5.79 13.38
N PHE A 236 5.93 5.45 12.29
CA PHE A 236 4.48 5.58 12.17
C PHE A 236 3.83 4.20 12.25
N GLN A 237 2.95 4.01 13.22
CA GLN A 237 2.22 2.77 13.41
C GLN A 237 0.72 3.03 13.20
N CYS A 238 0.13 2.39 12.20
CA CYS A 238 -1.32 2.45 11.99
C CYS A 238 -2.05 1.88 13.22
N ILE A 239 -3.02 2.63 13.74
CA ILE A 239 -3.87 2.19 14.85
C ILE A 239 -5.30 2.05 14.31
N ARG A 240 -5.97 0.98 14.74
CA ARG A 240 -7.39 0.74 14.45
C ARG A 240 -8.26 1.86 15.00
#